data_AF-V4NV75-F1
#
_entry.id   AF-V4NV75-F1
#
_cell.length_a   1.000
_cell.length_b   1.000
_cell.length_c   1.000
_cell.angle_alpha   90.00
_cell.angle_beta   90.00
_cell.angle_gamma   90.00
#
_symmetry.space_group_name_H-M   'P 1'
#
loop_
_entity.id
_entity.type
_entity.pdbx_description
1 polymer ?
#
loop_
_entity_poly.entity_id
_entity_poly.type
_entity_poly.pdbx_seq_one_letter_code
_entity_poly.pdbx_strand_id
1 'polypeptide(L)'
;MACTTYSCKECESDLNLNPNDLFPPDFYFEAGNKGTVSFAGVDAEKFRFEKEDKIMPFFETLNYWGIQRKRTKIKCNSCGHLIGYIYDDGPPLTGGIGQYGFGPSQVVPRAPRYRFKTKALRVSSQT
;
A
#
# COMPACT_ATOMS: atom_id res chain seq x y z
N MET A 1 -18.79 -5.38 -19.25
CA MET A 1 -18.30 -4.99 -17.91
C MET A 1 -16.80 -4.86 -18.04
N ALA A 2 -16.25 -3.65 -17.88
CA ALA A 2 -14.84 -3.44 -18.11
C ALA A 2 -14.01 -4.14 -17.01
N CYS A 3 -13.27 -5.18 -17.38
CA CYS A 3 -12.33 -5.83 -16.47
C CYS A 3 -11.01 -5.06 -16.51
N THR A 4 -10.60 -4.49 -15.38
CA THR A 4 -9.31 -3.82 -15.25
C THR A 4 -8.30 -4.82 -14.71
N THR A 5 -7.30 -5.16 -15.50
CA THR A 5 -6.22 -6.08 -15.13
C THR A 5 -4.95 -5.30 -14.82
N TYR A 6 -4.28 -5.67 -13.74
CA TYR A 6 -3.01 -5.07 -13.31
C TYR A 6 -1.89 -6.09 -13.47
N SER A 7 -0.90 -5.77 -14.31
CA SER A 7 0.30 -6.59 -14.49
C SER A 7 1.57 -5.85 -14.11
N CYS A 8 2.63 -6.61 -13.83
CA CYS A 8 3.94 -6.04 -13.58
C CYS A 8 4.45 -5.39 -14.87
N LYS A 9 4.91 -4.14 -14.81
CA LYS A 9 5.47 -3.48 -15.99
C LYS A 9 6.78 -4.12 -16.48
N GLU A 10 7.54 -4.73 -15.58
CA GLU A 10 8.88 -5.25 -15.88
C GLU A 10 8.86 -6.62 -16.57
N CYS A 11 7.99 -7.53 -16.13
CA CYS A 11 7.94 -8.91 -16.63
C CYS A 11 6.56 -9.33 -17.15
N GLU A 12 5.60 -8.40 -17.19
CA GLU A 12 4.25 -8.60 -17.71
C GLU A 12 3.40 -9.64 -16.96
N SER A 13 3.89 -10.20 -15.84
CA SER A 13 3.14 -11.16 -15.04
C SER A 13 1.89 -10.51 -14.43
N ASP A 14 0.76 -11.21 -14.48
CA ASP A 14 -0.46 -10.80 -13.80
C ASP A 14 -0.26 -10.80 -12.28
N LEU A 15 -0.65 -9.68 -11.67
CA LEU A 15 -0.53 -9.44 -10.23
C LEU A 15 -1.80 -9.79 -9.45
N ASN A 16 -2.88 -10.22 -10.13
CA ASN A 16 -4.14 -10.63 -9.53
C ASN A 16 -4.70 -9.58 -8.54
N LEU A 17 -4.61 -8.29 -8.88
CA LEU A 17 -5.13 -7.21 -8.05
C LEU A 17 -6.63 -7.05 -8.31
N ASN A 18 -7.44 -7.22 -7.27
CA ASN A 18 -8.88 -7.14 -7.36
C ASN A 18 -9.37 -5.68 -7.30
N PRO A 19 -10.15 -5.20 -8.29
CA PRO A 19 -10.76 -3.88 -8.24
C PRO A 19 -11.67 -3.64 -7.03
N ASN A 20 -12.25 -4.69 -6.43
CA ASN A 20 -13.10 -4.56 -5.24
C ASN A 20 -12.31 -4.12 -3.99
N ASP A 21 -11.01 -4.41 -3.95
CA ASP A 21 -10.12 -4.00 -2.86
C ASP A 21 -9.47 -2.63 -3.13
N LEU A 22 -9.73 -2.01 -4.28
CA LEU A 22 -9.16 -0.72 -4.64
C LEU A 22 -9.78 0.39 -3.78
N PHE A 23 -8.94 1.19 -3.13
CA PHE A 23 -9.42 2.37 -2.43
C PHE A 23 -9.93 3.42 -3.42
N PRO A 24 -11.04 4.12 -3.11
CA PRO A 24 -11.53 5.23 -3.91
C PRO A 24 -10.44 6.29 -4.16
N PRO A 25 -10.44 6.95 -5.33
CA PRO A 25 -9.40 7.93 -5.68
C PRO A 25 -9.39 9.16 -4.77
N ASP A 26 -10.51 9.48 -4.14
CA ASP A 26 -10.72 10.58 -3.19
C ASP A 26 -10.49 10.16 -1.73
N PHE A 27 -10.20 8.89 -1.45
CA PHE A 27 -9.91 8.43 -0.10
C PHE A 27 -8.64 9.09 0.45
N TYR A 28 -8.78 9.79 1.57
CA TYR A 28 -7.67 10.49 2.21
C TYR A 28 -6.72 9.52 2.91
N PHE A 29 -5.42 9.76 2.75
CA PHE A 29 -4.40 9.07 3.51
C PHE A 29 -3.32 10.03 3.98
N GLU A 30 -2.86 9.83 5.21
CA GLU A 30 -1.83 10.65 5.84
C GLU A 30 -0.52 10.67 5.04
N ALA A 31 -0.11 9.51 4.50
CA ALA A 31 1.10 9.39 3.69
C ALA A 31 0.93 9.77 2.21
N GLY A 32 -0.26 10.24 1.78
CA GLY A 32 -0.59 10.81 0.45
C GLY A 32 -0.45 9.90 -0.79
N ASN A 33 -1.39 9.91 -1.73
CA ASN A 33 -1.43 8.92 -2.85
C ASN A 33 -0.76 9.34 -4.17
N LYS A 34 0.15 10.32 -4.17
CA LYS A 34 0.69 10.88 -5.42
C LYS A 34 1.43 9.83 -6.25
N GLY A 35 0.94 9.57 -7.47
CA GLY A 35 1.55 8.62 -8.41
C GLY A 35 1.45 7.15 -7.95
N THR A 36 0.46 6.84 -7.10
CA THR A 36 0.26 5.51 -6.56
C THR A 36 -1.19 5.09 -6.58
N VAL A 37 -1.44 3.79 -6.67
CA VAL A 37 -2.75 3.18 -6.44
C VAL A 37 -2.66 2.32 -5.17
N SER A 38 -3.74 2.30 -4.40
CA SER A 38 -3.74 1.67 -3.07
C SER A 38 -4.87 0.65 -3.00
N PHE A 39 -4.57 -0.53 -2.45
CA PHE A 39 -5.54 -1.60 -2.22
C PHE A 39 -5.62 -1.96 -0.74
N ALA A 40 -6.80 -2.39 -0.30
CA ALA A 40 -7.08 -2.90 1.04
C ALA A 40 -6.56 -4.34 1.21
N GLY A 41 -6.52 -5.11 0.13
CA GLY A 41 -6.07 -6.50 0.10
C GLY A 41 -5.31 -6.82 -1.17
N VAL A 42 -4.47 -7.86 -1.10
CA VAL A 42 -3.70 -8.39 -2.24
C VAL A 42 -3.56 -9.90 -2.10
N ASP A 43 -3.40 -10.60 -3.23
CA ASP A 43 -3.04 -12.01 -3.25
C ASP A 43 -1.56 -12.19 -2.91
N ALA A 44 -1.28 -12.71 -1.71
CA ALA A 44 0.09 -12.86 -1.19
C ALA A 44 0.97 -13.78 -2.05
N GLU A 45 0.42 -14.70 -2.85
CA GLU A 45 1.20 -15.60 -3.69
C GLU A 45 1.89 -14.89 -4.87
N LYS A 46 1.34 -13.76 -5.29
CA LYS A 46 1.87 -12.95 -6.40
C LYS A 46 2.99 -12.00 -5.99
N PHE A 47 3.24 -11.85 -4.69
CA PHE A 47 4.19 -10.88 -4.17
C PHE A 47 5.23 -11.48 -3.22
N ARG A 48 6.38 -10.83 -3.13
CA ARG A 48 7.37 -11.05 -2.08
C ARG A 48 7.42 -9.83 -1.19
N PHE A 49 7.28 -10.05 0.11
CA PHE A 49 7.33 -9.00 1.11
C PHE A 49 8.68 -9.00 1.82
N GLU A 50 9.40 -7.89 1.73
CA GLU A 50 10.72 -7.74 2.35
C GLU A 50 10.72 -6.56 3.29
N LYS A 51 11.18 -6.76 4.54
CA LYS A 51 11.37 -5.66 5.47
C LYS A 51 12.51 -4.77 4.99
N GLU A 52 12.27 -3.46 4.93
CA GLU A 52 13.26 -2.44 4.69
C GLU A 52 13.42 -1.58 5.95
N ASP A 53 14.66 -1.49 6.42
CA ASP A 53 15.06 -0.55 7.45
C ASP A 53 16.12 0.38 6.84
N LYS A 54 15.78 1.67 6.72
CA LYS A 54 16.65 2.68 6.13
C LYS A 54 16.87 3.80 7.12
N ILE A 55 18.13 4.16 7.33
CA ILE A 55 18.54 5.31 8.12
C ILE A 55 18.84 6.46 7.16
N MET A 56 17.81 7.19 6.76
CA MET A 56 17.91 8.40 5.94
C MET A 56 16.72 9.32 6.26
N PRO A 57 16.91 10.66 6.29
CA PRO A 57 15.81 11.59 6.51
C PRO A 57 14.65 11.34 5.53
N PHE A 58 13.43 11.30 6.06
CA PHE A 58 12.21 11.13 5.26
C PHE A 58 11.04 11.90 5.86
N PHE A 59 10.04 12.17 5.02
CA PHE A 59 8.75 12.71 5.43
C PHE A 59 7.70 11.59 5.36
N GLU A 60 7.01 11.34 6.47
CA GLU A 60 5.88 10.39 6.50
C GLU A 60 4.59 11.10 6.11
N THR A 61 4.39 12.29 6.67
CA THR A 61 3.25 13.18 6.44
C THR A 61 3.77 14.60 6.23
N LEU A 62 2.87 15.55 5.97
CA LEU A 62 3.24 16.97 5.82
C LEU A 62 3.91 17.55 7.07
N ASN A 63 3.51 17.07 8.26
CA ASN A 63 3.94 17.64 9.54
C ASN A 63 4.88 16.71 10.33
N TYR A 64 5.27 15.57 9.74
CA TYR A 64 6.15 14.60 10.40
C TYR A 64 7.31 14.20 9.49
N TRP A 65 8.52 14.39 10.02
CA TRP A 65 9.75 13.90 9.46
C TRP A 65 10.44 12.97 10.45
N GLY A 66 11.24 12.03 9.93
CA GLY A 66 12.01 11.11 10.75
C GLY A 66 13.33 10.74 10.08
N ILE A 67 14.18 10.02 10.82
CA ILE A 67 15.51 9.60 10.35
C ILE A 67 15.53 8.10 10.01
N GLN A 68 14.79 7.27 10.76
CA GLN A 68 14.72 5.84 10.51
C GLN A 68 13.38 5.47 9.91
N ARG A 69 13.40 4.92 8.70
CA ARG A 69 12.22 4.49 7.95
C ARG A 69 12.14 2.97 7.93
N LYS A 70 11.14 2.44 8.61
CA LYS A 70 10.79 1.00 8.58
C LYS A 70 9.56 0.82 7.71
N ARG A 71 9.69 0.11 6.58
CA ARG A 71 8.56 -0.21 5.69
C ARG A 71 8.73 -1.61 5.13
N THR A 72 7.63 -2.21 4.69
CA THR A 72 7.67 -3.50 3.97
C THR A 72 7.58 -3.23 2.47
N LYS A 73 8.62 -3.64 1.73
CA LYS A 73 8.63 -3.62 0.26
C LYS A 73 7.68 -4.66 -0.29
N ILE A 74 6.98 -4.30 -1.36
CA ILE A 74 6.21 -5.21 -2.18
C ILE A 74 6.96 -5.42 -3.49
N LYS A 75 7.47 -6.63 -3.70
CA LYS A 75 8.14 -7.03 -4.93
C LYS A 75 7.29 -8.01 -5.72
N CYS A 76 7.42 -7.97 -7.05
CA CYS A 76 6.86 -9.01 -7.91
C CYS A 76 7.45 -10.38 -7.54
N ASN A 77 6.62 -11.41 -7.35
CA ASN A 77 7.15 -12.75 -7.09
C ASN A 77 7.90 -13.32 -8.32
N SER A 78 7.46 -12.98 -9.53
CA SER A 78 8.04 -13.53 -10.78
C SER A 78 9.41 -12.95 -11.12
N CYS A 79 9.62 -11.63 -10.99
CA CYS A 79 10.88 -10.97 -11.39
C CYS A 79 11.64 -10.27 -10.27
N GLY A 80 11.07 -10.18 -9.06
CA GLY A 80 11.69 -9.48 -7.93
C GLY A 80 11.72 -7.95 -8.03
N HIS A 81 11.15 -7.35 -9.08
CA HIS A 81 11.09 -5.90 -9.25
C HIS A 81 10.25 -5.25 -8.13
N LEU A 82 10.68 -4.09 -7.65
CA LEU A 82 9.98 -3.34 -6.59
C LEU A 82 8.76 -2.61 -7.16
N ILE A 83 7.56 -3.03 -6.79
CA ILE A 83 6.32 -2.45 -7.30
C ILE A 83 5.69 -1.48 -6.28
N GLY A 84 5.88 -1.71 -4.98
CA GLY A 84 5.17 -0.94 -3.95
C GLY A 84 5.72 -1.07 -2.54
N TYR A 85 4.94 -0.56 -1.58
CA TYR A 85 5.20 -0.62 -0.15
C TYR A 85 3.90 -0.78 0.63
N ILE A 86 3.97 -1.44 1.80
CA ILE A 86 2.87 -1.53 2.77
C ILE A 86 2.98 -0.35 3.76
N TYR A 87 1.84 0.21 4.11
CA TYR A 87 1.69 1.25 5.14
C TYR A 87 0.56 0.90 6.09
N ASP A 88 0.72 1.18 7.38
CA ASP A 88 -0.31 0.93 8.40
C ASP A 88 -1.16 2.20 8.62
N ASP A 89 -1.64 2.81 7.54
CA ASP A 89 -2.47 4.02 7.53
C ASP A 89 -3.83 3.80 6.85
N GLY A 90 -4.24 2.54 6.66
CA GLY A 90 -5.58 2.16 6.18
C GLY A 90 -6.70 2.45 7.18
N PRO A 91 -7.94 1.97 6.95
CA PRO A 91 -9.05 2.16 7.89
C PRO A 91 -8.73 1.67 9.31
N PRO A 92 -9.27 2.30 10.37
CA PRO A 92 -9.06 1.86 11.73
C PRO A 92 -9.66 0.45 11.94
N LEU A 93 -8.93 -0.43 12.63
CA LEU A 93 -9.37 -1.80 12.91
C LEU A 93 -10.42 -1.86 14.05
N THR A 94 -10.51 -0.80 14.85
CA THR A 94 -11.44 -0.68 15.97
C THR A 94 -12.18 0.64 15.89
N GLY A 95 -13.50 0.64 16.10
CA GLY A 95 -14.33 1.85 16.13
C GLY A 95 -14.25 2.66 17.43
N GLY A 96 -13.29 2.36 18.31
CA GLY A 96 -13.14 2.97 19.64
C GLY A 96 -11.95 3.93 19.76
N ILE A 97 -11.93 4.67 20.85
CA ILE A 97 -10.83 5.55 21.27
C ILE A 97 -9.63 4.71 21.77
N GLY A 98 -8.79 4.29 20.84
CA GLY A 98 -7.52 3.61 21.14
C GLY A 98 -7.65 2.11 21.42
N GLN A 99 -6.51 1.44 21.54
CA GLN A 99 -6.45 0.01 21.88
C GLN A 99 -7.15 -0.23 23.23
N TYR A 100 -8.17 -1.09 23.25
CA TYR A 100 -8.99 -1.41 24.44
C TYR A 100 -9.72 -0.22 25.11
N GLY A 101 -9.91 0.90 24.42
CA GLY A 101 -10.63 2.05 24.99
C GLY A 101 -9.81 2.93 25.94
N PHE A 102 -8.48 2.79 25.96
CA PHE A 102 -7.57 3.57 26.81
C PHE A 102 -7.36 5.03 26.35
N GLY A 103 -8.23 5.57 25.49
CA GLY A 103 -8.29 7.00 25.17
C GLY A 103 -7.41 7.41 23.98
N PRO A 104 -7.49 8.69 23.58
CA PRO A 104 -6.89 9.22 22.34
C PRO A 104 -5.35 9.29 22.37
N SER A 105 -4.71 9.03 23.51
CA SER A 105 -3.25 8.95 23.62
C SER A 105 -2.68 7.65 23.07
N GLN A 106 -3.52 6.63 22.85
CA GLN A 106 -3.10 5.35 22.29
C GLN A 106 -3.25 5.38 20.76
N VAL A 107 -2.25 4.86 20.06
CA VAL A 107 -2.30 4.68 18.61
C VAL A 107 -3.42 3.69 18.29
N VAL A 108 -4.43 4.14 17.53
CA VAL A 108 -5.49 3.26 17.03
C VAL A 108 -4.85 2.30 16.02
N PRO A 109 -4.97 0.97 16.20
CA PRO A 109 -4.43 0.03 15.22
C PRO A 109 -5.17 0.20 13.89
N ARG A 110 -4.41 0.31 12.80
CA ARG A 110 -4.93 0.56 11.45
C ARG A 110 -4.67 -0.64 10.55
N ALA A 111 -5.55 -0.85 9.58
CA ALA A 111 -5.40 -1.88 8.57
C ALA A 111 -4.19 -1.58 7.67
N PRO A 112 -3.48 -2.62 7.19
CA PRO A 112 -2.44 -2.43 6.20
C PRO A 112 -3.03 -1.91 4.89
N ARG A 113 -2.29 -1.03 4.23
CA ARG A 113 -2.57 -0.51 2.90
C ARG A 113 -1.47 -0.91 1.96
N TYR A 114 -1.82 -1.62 0.90
CA TYR A 114 -0.90 -2.04 -0.15
C TYR A 114 -0.82 -0.96 -1.21
N ARG A 115 0.24 -0.14 -1.16
CA ARG A 115 0.44 0.98 -2.07
C ARG A 115 1.41 0.62 -3.20
N PHE A 116 0.92 0.62 -4.43
CA PHE A 116 1.68 0.35 -5.64
C PHE A 116 2.01 1.63 -6.40
N LYS A 117 3.19 1.69 -7.00
CA LYS A 117 3.58 2.80 -7.89
C LYS A 117 2.92 2.61 -9.24
N THR A 118 2.17 3.60 -9.73
CA THR A 118 1.52 3.51 -11.05
C THR A 118 2.54 3.27 -12.16
N LYS A 119 3.74 3.86 -12.04
CA LYS A 119 4.84 3.65 -13.00
C LYS A 119 5.40 2.23 -13.07
N ALA A 120 5.14 1.40 -12.04
CA ALA A 120 5.59 0.00 -11.98
C ALA A 120 4.49 -0.99 -12.38
N LEU A 121 3.27 -0.50 -12.64
CA LEU A 121 2.14 -1.29 -13.08
C LEU A 121 1.84 -1.01 -14.55
N ARG A 122 1.39 -2.04 -15.25
CA ARG A 122 0.70 -1.92 -16.54
C ARG A 122 -0.78 -2.18 -16.28
N VAL A 123 -1.62 -1.24 -16.69
CA VAL A 123 -3.07 -1.33 -16.55
C VAL A 123 -3.65 -1.62 -17.92
N SER A 124 -4.48 -2.64 -18.02
CA SER A 124 -5.20 -2.99 -19.25
C SER A 124 -6.68 -3.05 -18.93
N SER A 125 -7.47 -2.26 -19.64
CA SER A 125 -8.94 -2.32 -19.61
C SER A 125 -9.41 -3.09 -20.82
N GLN A 126 -10.08 -4.24 -20.62
CA GLN A 126 -10.81 -4.90 -21.69
C GLN A 126 -12.26 -4.38 -21.68
N THR A 127 -12.71 -3.88 -22.83
CA THR A 127 -14.06 -3.31 -23.04
C THR A 127 -15.06 -4.40 -23.39
#